data_AF-A0A356T8I5-F1
#
_entry.id   AF-A0A356T8I5-F1
#
_cell.length_a   1.000
_cell.length_b   1.000
_cell.length_c   1.000
_cell.angle_alpha   90.00
_cell.angle_beta   90.00
_cell.angle_gamma   90.00
#
_symmetry.space_group_name_H-M   'P 1'
#
loop_
_entity.id
_entity.type
_entity.pdbx_description
1 polymer ?
#
loop_
_entity_poly.entity_id
_entity_poly.type
_entity_poly.pdbx_seq_one_letter_code
_entity_poly.pdbx_strand_id
1 'polypeptide(L)'
;MAWAARDASLCRAAPVSARGRCEAVLSGDVARCARLRGGDRVRCEAAVRRYADALGEERQRSPAAEEEAVFQLTATEEGHDAVTVERDALDRGVTLTPRACRWAVRLMRPTGELPAPLSPGAFAPTFSLELAVPPGDARPITLPLNASDAVLSLALPRHGGLTSVSGAEGSLQLDAFEPRRGGAIAGSFSGTLRRGDATIRIEGRISTFVRDLEPMPARCAESPAGGG
;
A
#
# COMPACT_ATOMS: atom_id res chain seq x y z
N MET A 1 10.95 5.93 -11.65
CA MET A 1 10.62 4.59 -11.13
C MET A 1 9.89 3.75 -12.17
N ALA A 2 8.66 4.09 -12.56
CA ALA A 2 7.89 3.37 -13.60
C ALA A 2 8.69 3.11 -14.89
N TRP A 3 9.40 4.12 -15.41
CA TRP A 3 10.24 3.97 -16.62
C TRP A 3 11.44 3.04 -16.38
N ALA A 4 12.12 3.18 -15.24
CA ALA A 4 13.28 2.34 -14.92
C ALA A 4 12.88 0.86 -14.70
N ALA A 5 11.69 0.63 -14.13
CA ALA A 5 11.14 -0.71 -13.94
C ALA A 5 10.40 -1.24 -15.18
N ARG A 6 10.23 -0.42 -16.23
CA ARG A 6 9.43 -0.74 -17.43
C ARG A 6 8.02 -1.24 -17.09
N ASP A 7 7.40 -0.64 -16.08
CA ASP A 7 6.11 -1.06 -15.52
C ASP A 7 5.10 0.08 -15.51
N ALA A 8 4.07 -0.02 -16.37
CA ALA A 8 2.99 0.95 -16.52
C ALA A 8 2.06 1.02 -15.31
N SER A 9 1.93 -0.06 -14.52
CA SER A 9 1.11 -0.07 -13.31
C SER A 9 1.57 1.01 -12.31
N LEU A 10 2.88 1.22 -12.26
CA LEU A 10 3.53 2.19 -11.38
C LEU A 10 3.26 3.65 -11.78
N CYS A 11 2.68 3.92 -12.97
CA CYS A 11 2.27 5.28 -13.33
C CYS A 11 1.11 5.79 -12.46
N ARG A 12 0.30 4.90 -11.86
CA ARG A 12 -0.71 5.30 -10.86
C ARG A 12 -0.07 5.98 -9.65
N ALA A 13 1.17 5.64 -9.30
CA ALA A 13 1.90 6.30 -8.23
C ALA A 13 2.47 7.69 -8.57
N ALA A 14 2.49 8.09 -9.86
CA ALA A 14 2.97 9.40 -10.25
C ALA A 14 2.02 10.52 -9.80
N PRO A 15 2.53 11.74 -9.51
CA PRO A 15 1.67 12.92 -9.33
C PRO A 15 0.71 13.07 -10.51
N VAL A 16 -0.50 13.60 -10.27
CA VAL A 16 -1.54 13.77 -11.31
C VAL A 16 -1.00 14.48 -12.54
N SER A 17 -0.18 15.53 -12.34
CA SER A 17 0.48 16.29 -13.40
C SER A 17 1.50 15.49 -14.23
N ALA A 18 2.03 14.39 -13.70
CA ALA A 18 3.04 13.54 -14.35
C ALA A 18 2.48 12.20 -14.83
N ARG A 19 1.29 11.77 -14.38
CA ARG A 19 0.67 10.47 -14.70
C ARG A 19 0.48 10.28 -16.20
N GLY A 20 -0.14 11.24 -16.89
CA GLY A 20 -0.35 11.15 -18.35
C GLY A 20 0.94 11.05 -19.15
N ARG A 21 2.01 11.77 -18.74
CA ARG A 21 3.33 11.64 -19.36
C ARG A 21 3.98 10.29 -19.09
N CYS A 22 3.82 9.76 -17.87
CA CYS A 22 4.34 8.45 -17.50
C CYS A 22 3.78 7.35 -18.41
N GLU A 23 2.45 7.33 -18.56
CA GLU A 23 1.72 6.37 -19.39
C GLU A 23 2.06 6.49 -20.87
N ALA A 24 2.18 7.72 -21.39
CA ALA A 24 2.55 7.97 -22.79
C ALA A 24 3.95 7.43 -23.11
N VAL A 25 4.93 7.64 -22.23
CA VAL A 25 6.32 7.17 -22.44
C VAL A 25 6.41 5.65 -22.39
N LEU A 26 5.72 4.99 -21.45
CA LEU A 26 5.74 3.54 -21.34
C LEU A 26 4.95 2.83 -22.45
N SER A 27 3.84 3.41 -22.91
CA SER A 27 3.14 2.89 -24.10
C SER A 27 3.88 3.21 -25.41
N GLY A 28 4.76 4.21 -25.41
CA GLY A 28 5.35 4.75 -26.64
C GLY A 28 4.36 5.52 -27.51
N ASP A 29 3.17 5.83 -26.98
CA ASP A 29 2.08 6.46 -27.73
C ASP A 29 2.06 7.97 -27.49
N VAL A 30 2.59 8.72 -28.46
CA VAL A 30 2.59 10.18 -28.47
C VAL A 30 1.17 10.76 -28.44
N ALA A 31 0.17 10.06 -29.01
CA ALA A 31 -1.20 10.54 -29.03
C ALA A 31 -1.80 10.64 -27.62
N ARG A 32 -1.32 9.87 -26.64
CA ARG A 32 -1.73 10.00 -25.24
C ARG A 32 -1.35 11.35 -24.63
N CYS A 33 -0.34 12.03 -25.15
CA CYS A 33 0.01 13.39 -24.71
C CYS A 33 -1.03 14.44 -25.12
N ALA A 34 -1.94 14.15 -26.06
CA ALA A 34 -2.94 15.10 -26.55
C ALA A 34 -3.94 15.56 -25.47
N ARG A 35 -4.10 14.78 -24.39
CA ARG A 35 -4.96 15.15 -23.24
C ARG A 35 -4.31 16.22 -22.34
N LEU A 36 -3.01 16.46 -22.47
CA LEU A 36 -2.28 17.51 -21.75
C LEU A 36 -2.39 18.85 -22.49
N ARG A 37 -2.34 19.96 -21.75
CA ARG A 37 -2.47 21.31 -22.33
C ARG A 37 -1.14 22.06 -22.31
N GLY A 38 -0.97 22.96 -23.29
CA GLY A 38 0.15 23.89 -23.34
C GLY A 38 1.53 23.24 -23.25
N GLY A 39 2.41 23.80 -22.43
CA GLY A 39 3.80 23.34 -22.28
C GLY A 39 3.96 21.91 -21.77
N ASP A 40 2.97 21.36 -21.05
CA ASP A 40 3.03 19.98 -20.55
C ASP A 40 2.84 18.95 -21.65
N ARG A 41 2.05 19.28 -22.68
CA ARG A 41 1.94 18.47 -23.90
C ARG A 41 3.29 18.37 -24.60
N VAL A 42 3.95 19.50 -24.85
CA VAL A 42 5.26 19.55 -25.52
C VAL A 42 6.31 18.74 -24.74
N ARG A 43 6.35 18.90 -23.41
CA ARG A 43 7.24 18.12 -22.53
C ARG A 43 6.93 16.63 -22.56
N CYS A 44 5.67 16.25 -22.67
CA CYS A 44 5.25 14.86 -22.80
C CYS A 44 5.71 14.26 -24.13
N GLU A 45 5.40 14.91 -25.26
CA GLU A 45 5.77 14.43 -26.60
C GLU A 45 7.30 14.30 -26.74
N ALA A 46 8.06 15.28 -26.22
CA ALA A 46 9.51 15.23 -26.18
C ALA A 46 10.04 14.06 -25.33
N ALA A 47 9.41 13.78 -24.18
CA ALA A 47 9.76 12.66 -23.33
C ALA A 47 9.49 11.32 -24.03
N VAL A 48 8.34 11.17 -24.72
CA VAL A 48 8.03 9.94 -25.48
C VAL A 48 9.10 9.70 -26.53
N ARG A 49 9.42 10.70 -27.37
CA ARG A 49 10.46 10.59 -28.40
C ARG A 49 11.84 10.27 -27.84
N ARG A 50 12.17 10.82 -26.67
CA ARG A 50 13.50 10.63 -26.06
C ARG A 50 13.66 9.27 -25.39
N TYR A 51 12.61 8.78 -24.74
CA TYR A 51 12.73 7.65 -23.80
C TYR A 51 12.02 6.39 -24.27
N ALA A 52 10.99 6.45 -25.12
CA ALA A 52 10.25 5.26 -25.52
C ALA A 52 11.17 4.23 -26.17
N ASP A 53 11.97 4.62 -27.16
CA ASP A 53 12.87 3.72 -27.88
C ASP A 53 13.95 3.13 -26.95
N ALA A 54 14.52 3.94 -26.05
CA ALA A 54 15.50 3.49 -25.07
C ALA A 54 14.94 2.46 -24.06
N LEU A 55 13.62 2.46 -23.84
CA LEU A 55 12.95 1.50 -22.97
C LEU A 55 12.67 0.15 -23.68
N GLY A 56 12.76 0.11 -25.02
CA GLY A 56 12.56 -1.11 -25.83
C GLY A 56 11.13 -1.67 -25.78
N GLU A 57 10.88 -2.79 -26.45
CA GLU A 57 9.56 -3.45 -26.50
C GLU A 57 9.12 -4.04 -25.16
N GLU A 58 10.06 -4.25 -24.22
CA GLU A 58 9.78 -4.76 -22.88
C GLU A 58 8.83 -3.86 -22.08
N ARG A 59 8.74 -2.56 -22.45
CA ARG A 59 7.75 -1.62 -21.90
C ARG A 59 6.30 -2.04 -22.12
N GLN A 60 6.03 -2.88 -23.13
CA GLN A 60 4.69 -3.40 -23.43
C GLN A 60 4.38 -4.70 -22.67
N ARG A 61 5.38 -5.32 -22.04
CA ARG A 61 5.20 -6.51 -21.18
C ARG A 61 4.85 -6.13 -19.74
N SER A 62 4.63 -4.85 -19.45
CA SER A 62 4.13 -4.44 -18.13
C SER A 62 2.85 -5.23 -17.84
N PRO A 63 2.75 -5.90 -16.68
CA PRO A 63 1.49 -6.46 -16.24
C PRO A 63 0.44 -5.34 -16.25
N ALA A 64 -0.80 -5.66 -16.62
CA ALA A 64 -1.88 -4.75 -16.32
C ALA A 64 -1.85 -4.48 -14.80
N ALA A 65 -2.13 -3.25 -14.39
CA ALA A 65 -2.38 -3.00 -12.98
C ALA A 65 -3.70 -3.70 -12.63
N GLU A 66 -3.60 -4.97 -12.25
CA GLU A 66 -4.72 -5.92 -12.28
C GLU A 66 -5.77 -5.65 -11.21
N GLU A 67 -5.49 -4.85 -10.18
CA GLU A 67 -6.48 -4.53 -9.15
C GLU A 67 -6.55 -3.04 -8.81
N GLU A 68 -7.74 -2.58 -8.47
CA GLU A 68 -8.01 -1.27 -7.86
C GLU A 68 -7.43 -1.28 -6.45
N ALA A 69 -6.69 -0.24 -6.06
CA ALA A 69 -6.06 -0.26 -4.76
C ALA A 69 -7.10 0.10 -3.69
N VAL A 70 -7.52 -0.88 -2.90
CA VAL A 70 -8.59 -0.74 -1.93
C VAL A 70 -8.03 -0.72 -0.52
N PHE A 71 -8.36 0.31 0.25
CA PHE A 71 -8.36 0.22 1.71
C PHE A 71 -9.77 0.48 2.21
N GLN A 72 -10.35 -0.51 2.88
CA GLN A 72 -11.63 -0.39 3.55
C GLN A 72 -11.50 -0.93 4.96
N LEU A 73 -11.95 -0.15 5.93
CA LEU A 73 -12.02 -0.55 7.33
C LEU A 73 -13.36 -0.14 7.90
N THR A 74 -14.04 -1.07 8.54
CA THR A 74 -15.26 -0.84 9.30
C THR A 74 -14.94 -1.02 10.77
N ALA A 75 -15.22 0.01 11.58
CA ALA A 75 -15.12 -0.03 13.02
C ALA A 75 -16.53 0.02 13.63
N THR A 76 -16.86 -0.95 14.48
CA THR A 76 -18.17 -1.08 15.12
C THR A 76 -18.01 -1.18 16.62
N GLU A 77 -18.77 -0.36 17.35
CA GLU A 77 -18.89 -0.41 18.80
C GLU A 77 -20.32 -0.85 19.15
N GLU A 78 -20.48 -1.65 20.19
CA GLU A 78 -21.80 -2.12 20.62
C GLU A 78 -22.72 -0.93 20.97
N GLY A 79 -23.93 -0.92 20.42
CA GLY A 79 -24.89 0.17 20.63
C GLY A 79 -24.66 1.42 19.77
N HIS A 80 -23.75 1.37 18.80
CA HIS A 80 -23.43 2.49 17.91
C HIS A 80 -23.35 2.10 16.43
N ASP A 81 -23.59 3.09 15.56
CA ASP A 81 -23.45 2.92 14.12
C ASP A 81 -21.99 2.65 13.73
N ALA A 82 -21.81 1.76 12.76
CA ALA A 82 -20.49 1.44 12.22
C ALA A 82 -19.86 2.64 11.49
N VAL A 83 -18.58 2.88 11.75
CA VAL A 83 -17.78 3.88 11.06
C VAL A 83 -16.95 3.20 9.98
N THR A 84 -17.21 3.54 8.72
CA THR A 84 -16.42 3.02 7.59
C THR A 84 -15.39 4.05 7.14
N VAL A 85 -14.15 3.58 6.96
CA VAL A 85 -13.01 4.34 6.45
C VAL A 85 -12.62 3.72 5.11
N GLU A 86 -12.98 4.40 4.03
CA GLU A 86 -12.55 4.09 2.66
C GLU A 86 -11.56 5.14 2.18
N ARG A 87 -10.47 4.70 1.54
CA ARG A 87 -9.43 5.59 1.02
C ARG A 87 -8.76 5.04 -0.24
N ASP A 88 -8.67 5.90 -1.25
CA ASP A 88 -7.88 5.72 -2.47
C ASP A 88 -6.35 5.87 -2.22
N ALA A 89 -5.91 5.83 -0.96
CA ALA A 89 -4.54 6.12 -0.55
C ALA A 89 -3.53 5.06 -1.05
N LEU A 90 -4.02 3.87 -1.38
CA LEU A 90 -3.19 2.74 -1.81
C LEU A 90 -2.89 2.74 -3.31
N ASP A 91 -3.46 3.67 -4.10
CA ASP A 91 -3.23 3.80 -5.54
C ASP A 91 -1.77 4.09 -5.90
N ARG A 92 -0.99 4.59 -4.93
CA ARG A 92 0.42 4.88 -5.12
C ARG A 92 1.35 3.71 -4.81
N GLY A 93 0.80 2.57 -4.41
CA GLY A 93 1.56 1.42 -3.95
C GLY A 93 2.39 1.72 -2.70
N VAL A 94 3.03 0.68 -2.19
CA VAL A 94 3.88 0.73 -0.99
C VAL A 94 5.36 0.59 -1.33
N THR A 95 6.21 1.12 -0.46
CA THR A 95 7.64 0.76 -0.48
C THR A 95 7.87 -0.34 0.54
N LEU A 96 8.47 -1.45 0.12
CA LEU A 96 8.93 -2.50 1.02
C LEU A 96 10.31 -2.13 1.56
N THR A 97 10.44 -2.09 2.88
CA THR A 97 11.74 -1.85 3.54
C THR A 97 12.12 -3.05 4.38
N PRO A 98 13.35 -3.58 4.31
CA PRO A 98 13.75 -4.68 5.15
C PRO A 98 13.93 -4.22 6.60
N ARG A 99 13.33 -4.95 7.54
CA ARG A 99 13.56 -4.81 8.98
C ARG A 99 13.96 -6.17 9.52
N ALA A 100 15.21 -6.28 9.97
CA ALA A 100 15.85 -7.57 10.23
C ALA A 100 15.73 -8.49 9.00
N CYS A 101 14.99 -9.60 9.11
CA CYS A 101 14.66 -10.51 8.02
C CYS A 101 13.15 -10.55 7.76
N ARG A 102 12.49 -9.40 7.77
CA ARG A 102 11.07 -9.23 7.43
C ARG A 102 10.90 -8.01 6.54
N TRP A 103 9.87 -8.05 5.70
CA TRP A 103 9.44 -6.89 4.94
C TRP A 103 8.54 -6.01 5.81
N ALA A 104 8.97 -4.79 6.08
CA ALA A 104 8.14 -3.76 6.64
C ALA A 104 7.31 -3.10 5.53
N VAL A 105 5.99 -3.25 5.63
CA VAL A 105 4.99 -2.59 4.78
C VAL A 105 4.33 -1.52 5.61
N ARG A 106 4.32 -0.27 5.14
CA ARG A 106 3.59 0.82 5.82
C ARG A 106 2.52 1.38 4.89
N LEU A 107 1.27 1.14 5.26
CA LEU A 107 0.08 1.62 4.58
C LEU A 107 -0.41 2.87 5.32
N MET A 108 -0.19 4.04 4.74
CA MET A 108 -0.59 5.34 5.30
C MET A 108 -1.04 6.30 4.19
N ARG A 109 -1.59 7.46 4.56
CA ARG A 109 -1.86 8.53 3.58
C ARG A 109 -0.56 9.04 2.92
N PRO A 110 -0.57 9.31 1.60
CA PRO A 110 0.60 9.84 0.89
C PRO A 110 1.10 11.22 1.36
N THR A 111 0.25 11.98 2.08
CA THR A 111 0.63 13.26 2.67
C THR A 111 1.51 13.11 3.91
N GLY A 112 1.75 11.89 4.39
CA GLY A 112 2.65 11.62 5.52
C GLY A 112 2.10 12.09 6.88
N GLU A 113 0.83 12.48 6.95
CA GLU A 113 0.19 12.82 8.21
C GLU A 113 0.13 11.57 9.10
N LEU A 114 0.76 11.64 10.27
CA LEU A 114 0.10 11.49 11.58
C LEU A 114 1.04 12.11 12.64
N PRO A 115 0.47 12.80 13.64
CA PRO A 115 0.05 12.09 14.83
C PRO A 115 -1.47 12.06 14.93
N ALA A 116 -2.03 10.88 15.23
CA ALA A 116 -3.45 10.75 15.52
C ALA A 116 -3.81 11.69 16.68
N PRO A 117 -4.88 12.49 16.60
CA PRO A 117 -5.40 13.12 17.80
C PRO A 117 -5.70 12.01 18.83
N LEU A 118 -4.96 12.02 19.94
CA LEU A 118 -5.13 11.06 21.03
C LEU A 118 -6.50 11.21 21.69
N SER A 119 -7.10 12.39 21.57
CA SER A 119 -8.39 12.75 22.13
C SER A 119 -9.50 12.74 21.08
N PRO A 120 -10.75 12.40 21.48
CA PRO A 120 -11.93 12.58 20.64
C PRO A 120 -12.08 14.03 20.15
N GLY A 121 -12.69 14.22 18.98
CA GLY A 121 -12.90 15.55 18.40
C GLY A 121 -13.35 15.52 16.94
N ALA A 122 -13.49 16.71 16.35
CA ALA A 122 -13.91 16.87 14.96
C ALA A 122 -12.69 16.76 14.01
N PHE A 123 -12.47 15.56 13.46
CA PHE A 123 -11.45 15.31 12.45
C PHE A 123 -11.90 14.21 11.48
N ALA A 124 -11.22 14.05 10.35
CA ALA A 124 -11.49 12.96 9.42
C ALA A 124 -10.81 11.67 9.91
N PRO A 125 -11.48 10.49 9.85
CA PRO A 125 -10.86 9.22 10.23
C PRO A 125 -9.54 8.97 9.50
N THR A 126 -8.55 8.48 10.25
CA THR A 126 -7.20 8.15 9.75
C THR A 126 -6.80 6.73 10.14
N PHE A 127 -5.87 6.15 9.38
CA PHE A 127 -5.32 4.84 9.65
C PHE A 127 -3.82 4.79 9.31
N SER A 128 -3.11 3.87 9.97
CA SER A 128 -1.79 3.40 9.61
C SER A 128 -1.76 1.90 9.88
N LEU A 129 -1.32 1.12 8.89
CA LEU A 129 -1.11 -0.31 9.06
C LEU A 129 0.34 -0.64 8.73
N GLU A 130 1.03 -1.20 9.71
CA GLU A 130 2.43 -1.62 9.59
C GLU A 130 2.49 -3.15 9.69
N LEU A 131 3.03 -3.78 8.65
CA LEU A 131 3.15 -5.24 8.57
C LEU A 131 4.62 -5.63 8.58
N ALA A 132 4.96 -6.68 9.31
CA ALA A 132 6.26 -7.33 9.28
C ALA A 132 6.12 -8.71 8.65
N VAL A 133 6.20 -8.77 7.32
CA VAL A 133 5.94 -9.98 6.55
C VAL A 133 7.22 -10.84 6.50
N PRO A 134 7.19 -12.11 6.96
CA PRO A 134 8.34 -13.01 6.83
C PRO A 134 8.63 -13.33 5.35
N PRO A 135 9.88 -13.66 5.00
CA PRO A 135 10.24 -14.11 3.67
C PRO A 135 9.61 -15.47 3.38
N GLY A 136 9.32 -15.73 2.11
CA GLY A 136 8.82 -17.01 1.62
C GLY A 136 7.52 -16.90 0.82
N ASP A 137 7.17 -18.03 0.21
CA ASP A 137 6.10 -18.13 -0.78
C ASP A 137 4.81 -18.74 -0.23
N ALA A 138 4.78 -19.10 1.06
CA ALA A 138 3.60 -19.67 1.71
C ALA A 138 2.46 -18.65 1.73
N ARG A 139 1.35 -18.95 1.03
CA ARG A 139 0.12 -18.15 1.05
C ARG A 139 -1.07 -19.03 1.43
N PRO A 140 -2.07 -18.50 2.16
CA PRO A 140 -2.11 -17.16 2.74
C PRO A 140 -1.11 -16.99 3.90
N ILE A 141 -0.66 -15.76 4.17
CA ILE A 141 0.13 -15.41 5.37
C ILE A 141 -0.81 -14.86 6.43
N THR A 142 -0.83 -15.47 7.61
CA THR A 142 -1.58 -14.94 8.76
C THR A 142 -0.63 -14.20 9.70
N LEU A 143 -0.88 -12.91 9.90
CA LEU A 143 -0.15 -12.02 10.80
C LEU A 143 -1.06 -11.62 11.96
N PRO A 144 -0.76 -12.02 13.21
CA PRO A 144 -1.54 -11.58 14.36
C PRO A 144 -1.49 -10.05 14.52
N LEU A 145 -2.59 -9.44 14.94
CA LEU A 145 -2.64 -8.01 15.24
C LEU A 145 -1.93 -7.73 16.57
N ASN A 146 -0.63 -7.48 16.51
CA ASN A 146 0.22 -7.27 17.67
C ASN A 146 1.38 -6.29 17.35
N ALA A 147 2.25 -6.04 18.33
CA ALA A 147 3.37 -5.10 18.20
C ALA A 147 4.50 -5.54 17.24
N SER A 148 4.53 -6.82 16.82
CA SER A 148 5.66 -7.43 16.11
C SER A 148 5.35 -7.83 14.67
N ASP A 149 4.09 -8.17 14.37
CA ASP A 149 3.67 -8.76 13.10
C ASP A 149 2.75 -7.81 12.31
N ALA A 150 1.69 -7.29 12.93
CA ALA A 150 0.78 -6.34 12.29
C ALA A 150 0.28 -5.27 13.29
N VAL A 151 0.83 -4.06 13.17
CA VAL A 151 0.43 -2.89 13.96
C VAL A 151 -0.60 -2.07 13.19
N LEU A 152 -1.84 -2.12 13.65
CA LEU A 152 -2.91 -1.25 13.15
C LEU A 152 -3.10 -0.08 14.11
N SER A 153 -3.02 1.14 13.60
CA SER A 153 -3.34 2.36 14.34
C SER A 153 -4.47 3.09 13.62
N LEU A 154 -5.50 3.48 14.36
CA LEU A 154 -6.66 4.21 13.85
C LEU A 154 -6.86 5.48 14.66
N ALA A 155 -7.37 6.52 14.02
CA ALA A 155 -7.97 7.63 14.75
C ALA A 155 -9.41 7.77 14.31
N LEU A 156 -10.34 7.66 15.25
CA LEU A 156 -11.77 7.81 15.04
C LEU A 156 -12.30 9.02 15.82
N PRO A 157 -13.16 9.87 15.24
CA PRO A 157 -13.65 11.09 15.90
C PRO A 157 -14.18 10.88 17.32
N ARG A 158 -14.91 9.77 17.54
CA ARG A 158 -15.49 9.41 18.83
C ARG A 158 -14.48 8.85 19.82
N HIS A 159 -13.43 8.19 19.34
CA HIS A 159 -12.54 7.39 20.18
C HIS A 159 -11.13 7.92 20.20
N GLY A 160 -10.80 9.01 19.51
CA GLY A 160 -9.40 9.44 19.35
C GLY A 160 -8.54 8.33 18.72
N GLY A 161 -7.28 8.24 19.17
CA GLY A 161 -6.36 7.17 18.77
C GLY A 161 -6.70 5.79 19.37
N LEU A 162 -6.63 4.77 18.52
CA LEU A 162 -6.71 3.34 18.83
C LEU A 162 -5.49 2.64 18.23
N THR A 163 -4.96 1.61 18.90
CA THR A 163 -3.81 0.84 18.37
C THR A 163 -3.90 -0.62 18.76
N SER A 164 -3.44 -1.51 17.88
CA SER A 164 -3.39 -2.95 18.16
C SER A 164 -2.37 -3.36 19.22
N VAL A 165 -1.42 -2.47 19.55
CA VAL A 165 -0.42 -2.72 20.60
C VAL A 165 -1.05 -2.77 22.00
N SER A 166 -2.22 -2.16 22.20
CA SER A 166 -2.88 -2.02 23.50
C SER A 166 -4.00 -3.04 23.71
N GLY A 167 -3.69 -4.33 23.60
CA GLY A 167 -4.63 -5.41 23.93
C GLY A 167 -5.67 -5.69 22.84
N ALA A 168 -5.27 -5.58 21.58
CA ALA A 168 -6.10 -6.05 20.47
C ALA A 168 -6.05 -7.58 20.33
N GLU A 169 -7.12 -8.12 19.79
CA GLU A 169 -7.22 -9.52 19.38
C GLU A 169 -7.58 -9.58 17.90
N GLY A 170 -7.08 -10.57 17.18
CA GLY A 170 -7.39 -10.76 15.77
C GLY A 170 -6.14 -10.93 14.92
N SER A 171 -6.35 -10.94 13.61
CA SER A 171 -5.28 -11.17 12.64
C SER A 171 -5.57 -10.49 11.31
N LEU A 172 -4.50 -10.31 10.55
CA LEU A 172 -4.51 -9.94 9.15
C LEU A 172 -4.08 -11.16 8.34
N GLN A 173 -4.84 -11.49 7.32
CA GLN A 173 -4.57 -12.54 6.37
C GLN A 173 -4.17 -11.91 5.03
N LEU A 174 -2.94 -12.16 4.56
CA LEU A 174 -2.48 -11.78 3.23
C LEU A 174 -2.69 -12.95 2.27
N ASP A 175 -3.60 -12.79 1.33
CA ASP A 175 -3.87 -13.77 0.27
C ASP A 175 -2.85 -13.60 -0.88
N ALA A 176 -2.37 -12.37 -1.10
CA ALA A 176 -1.28 -12.06 -2.02
C ALA A 176 -0.21 -11.20 -1.35
N PHE A 177 1.07 -11.56 -1.56
CA PHE A 177 2.21 -10.74 -1.19
C PHE A 177 3.37 -11.08 -2.10
N GLU A 178 3.72 -10.21 -3.03
CA GLU A 178 4.78 -10.46 -3.99
C GLU A 178 5.90 -9.44 -3.79
N PRO A 179 7.03 -9.82 -3.15
CA PRO A 179 8.11 -8.90 -2.81
C PRO A 179 8.98 -8.55 -4.03
N ARG A 180 8.36 -7.99 -5.06
CA ARG A 180 8.96 -7.52 -6.33
C ARG A 180 8.25 -6.27 -6.79
N ARG A 181 8.90 -5.40 -7.57
CA ARG A 181 8.22 -4.22 -8.14
C ARG A 181 7.01 -4.64 -8.98
N GLY A 182 5.89 -3.94 -8.80
CA GLY A 182 4.61 -4.26 -9.42
C GLY A 182 3.87 -5.44 -8.79
N GLY A 183 4.48 -6.13 -7.82
CA GLY A 183 3.89 -7.29 -7.16
C GLY A 183 2.68 -6.93 -6.31
N ALA A 184 1.68 -7.81 -6.28
CA ALA A 184 0.45 -7.61 -5.53
C ALA A 184 0.64 -7.72 -4.00
N ILE A 185 -0.12 -6.94 -3.27
CA ILE A 185 -0.34 -7.08 -1.82
C ILE A 185 -1.85 -7.01 -1.59
N ALA A 186 -2.46 -8.13 -1.24
CA ALA A 186 -3.89 -8.21 -0.99
C ALA A 186 -4.19 -9.06 0.23
N GLY A 187 -5.21 -8.68 0.98
CA GLY A 187 -5.60 -9.38 2.18
C GLY A 187 -6.79 -8.77 2.90
N SER A 188 -7.17 -9.41 3.98
CA SER A 188 -8.25 -8.98 4.87
C SER A 188 -7.79 -9.01 6.32
N PHE A 189 -8.43 -8.24 7.18
CA PHE A 189 -8.17 -8.29 8.61
C PHE A 189 -9.47 -8.22 9.39
N SER A 190 -9.47 -8.88 10.54
CA SER A 190 -10.58 -8.82 11.48
C SER A 190 -10.05 -8.93 12.89
N GLY A 191 -10.68 -8.21 13.83
CA GLY A 191 -10.25 -8.22 15.21
C GLY A 191 -11.02 -7.25 16.08
N THR A 192 -10.45 -6.97 17.24
CA THR A 192 -10.95 -5.98 18.20
C THR A 192 -9.81 -5.06 18.63
N LEU A 193 -10.10 -3.78 18.79
CA LEU A 193 -9.22 -2.80 19.43
C LEU A 193 -9.85 -2.40 20.76
N ARG A 194 -9.02 -2.08 21.75
CA ARG A 194 -9.47 -1.65 23.08
C ARG A 194 -9.07 -0.21 23.36
N ARG A 195 -9.94 0.52 24.08
CA ARG A 195 -9.65 1.82 24.67
C ARG A 195 -10.42 1.99 25.98
N GLY A 196 -9.71 1.89 27.11
CA GLY A 196 -10.37 1.76 28.40
C GLY A 196 -11.24 0.50 28.40
N ASP A 197 -12.51 0.65 28.78
CA ASP A 197 -13.46 -0.46 28.82
C ASP A 197 -14.17 -0.70 27.46
N ALA A 198 -13.99 0.20 26.48
CA ALA A 198 -14.62 0.07 25.18
C ALA A 198 -13.90 -0.97 24.32
N THR A 199 -14.69 -1.85 23.69
CA THR A 199 -14.22 -2.83 22.70
C THR A 199 -14.79 -2.47 21.33
N ILE A 200 -13.89 -2.20 20.38
CA ILE A 200 -14.23 -1.79 19.02
C ILE A 200 -13.91 -2.95 18.10
N ARG A 201 -14.92 -3.56 17.49
CA ARG A 201 -14.73 -4.56 16.44
C ARG A 201 -14.24 -3.88 15.16
N ILE A 202 -13.21 -4.44 14.55
CA ILE A 202 -12.65 -3.95 13.29
C ILE A 202 -12.66 -5.06 12.26
N GLU A 203 -13.04 -4.69 11.04
CA GLU A 203 -12.98 -5.55 9.86
C GLU A 203 -12.52 -4.74 8.67
N GLY A 204 -11.79 -5.35 7.75
CA GLY A 204 -11.37 -4.62 6.57
C GLY A 204 -10.62 -5.44 5.54
N ARG A 205 -10.31 -4.78 4.44
CA ARG A 205 -9.58 -5.33 3.31
C ARG A 205 -8.55 -4.35 2.80
N ILE A 206 -7.46 -4.92 2.30
CA ILE A 206 -6.36 -4.22 1.66
C ILE A 206 -6.11 -4.85 0.28
N SER A 207 -5.97 -4.03 -0.75
CA SER A 207 -5.38 -4.42 -2.03
C SER A 207 -4.51 -3.26 -2.54
N THR A 208 -3.28 -3.54 -2.93
CA THR A 208 -2.31 -2.58 -3.45
C THR A 208 -1.17 -3.30 -4.17
N PHE A 209 -0.14 -2.56 -4.59
CA PHE A 209 1.03 -3.08 -5.25
C PHE A 209 2.33 -2.56 -4.61
N VAL A 210 3.41 -3.30 -4.82
CA VAL A 210 4.76 -2.90 -4.45
C VAL A 210 5.25 -1.86 -5.45
N ARG A 211 5.31 -0.61 -5.02
CA ARG A 211 5.87 0.50 -5.81
C ARG A 211 7.38 0.36 -5.91
N ASP A 212 8.04 0.13 -4.78
CA ASP A 212 9.49 -0.04 -4.71
C ASP A 212 9.87 -0.97 -3.57
N LEU A 213 11.10 -1.47 -3.60
CA LEU A 213 11.64 -2.30 -2.54
C LEU A 213 13.12 -2.02 -2.35
N GLU A 214 13.53 -1.90 -1.09
CA GLU A 214 14.93 -1.92 -0.71
C GLU A 214 15.45 -3.37 -0.72
N PRO A 215 16.72 -3.60 -1.07
CA PRO A 215 17.27 -4.95 -1.12
C PRO A 215 17.30 -5.58 0.28
N MET A 216 16.74 -6.78 0.41
CA MET A 216 16.82 -7.57 1.64
C MET A 216 18.29 -7.91 1.95
N PRO A 217 18.75 -7.84 3.21
CA PRO A 217 20.09 -8.27 3.58
C PRO A 217 20.36 -9.72 3.16
N ALA A 218 21.54 -9.99 2.59
CA ALA A 218 21.88 -11.31 2.03
C ALA A 218 21.70 -12.48 3.03
N ARG A 219 21.99 -12.24 4.31
CA ARG A 219 21.78 -13.21 5.42
C ARG A 219 20.33 -13.68 5.60
N CYS A 220 19.36 -12.98 5.03
CA CYS A 220 17.94 -13.32 5.11
C CYS A 220 17.46 -14.15 3.92
N ALA A 221 18.28 -14.29 2.87
CA ALA A 221 18.00 -15.17 1.73
C ALA A 221 18.25 -16.66 2.06
N GLU A 222 18.91 -16.95 3.19
CA GLU A 222 19.40 -18.29 3.57
C GLU A 222 18.63 -18.92 4.73
N SER A 223 17.39 -18.55 5.01
CA SER A 223 16.54 -19.37 5.89
C SER A 223 15.64 -20.26 5.04
N PRO A 224 16.11 -21.46 4.61
CA PRO A 224 15.20 -22.49 4.20
C PRO A 224 14.38 -22.89 5.42
N ALA A 225 13.11 -23.17 5.19
CA ALA A 225 12.28 -23.89 6.13
C ALA A 225 13.01 -25.18 6.57
N GLY A 226 13.13 -25.41 7.87
CA GLY A 226 13.43 -26.74 8.42
C GLY A 226 14.70 -26.87 9.26
N GLY A 227 14.51 -27.31 10.50
CA GLY A 227 15.51 -27.69 11.49
C GLY A 227 15.01 -27.26 12.86
N GLY A 228 14.17 -28.02 13.56
CA GLY A 228 14.34 -29.44 13.88
C GLY A 228 14.96 -29.51 15.26
#